data_AF-A0A419YC75-F1
#
_entry.id   AF-A0A419YC75-F1
#
_cell.length_a   1.000
_cell.length_b   1.000
_cell.length_c   1.000
_cell.angle_alpha   90.00
_cell.angle_beta   90.00
_cell.angle_gamma   90.00
#
_symmetry.space_group_name_H-M   'P 1'
#
loop_
_entity.id
_entity.type
_entity.pdbx_description
1 polymer ?
#
loop_
_entity_poly.entity_id
_entity_poly.type
_entity_poly.pdbx_seq_one_letter_code
_entity_poly.pdbx_strand_id
1 'polypeptide(L)'
;MNSSRLGSPSVPVSPHPHEDLLAHLARTTPLAPGEAARVVAEVLAYFSESTEEYVRRRHGELQARGLTNEQIFTRLGGELAARRVAAPQLSVRQLRRMVYG
;
A
#
# COMPACT_ATOMS: atom_id res chain seq x y z
N MET A 1 35.18 40.74 -23.21
CA MET A 1 34.09 39.84 -23.65
C MET A 1 34.07 38.63 -22.75
N ASN A 2 33.28 38.65 -21.67
CA ASN A 2 33.08 37.46 -20.86
C ASN A 2 31.62 37.41 -20.40
N SER A 3 30.85 36.52 -20.99
CA SER A 3 29.48 36.18 -20.57
C SER A 3 29.36 34.67 -20.74
N SER A 4 29.41 33.93 -19.63
CA SER A 4 28.20 33.47 -18.91
C SER A 4 27.48 32.35 -19.66
N ARG A 5 27.59 31.13 -19.13
CA ARG A 5 26.48 30.42 -18.46
C ARG A 5 26.96 29.03 -18.06
N LEU A 6 27.18 28.86 -16.76
CA LEU A 6 27.20 27.56 -16.11
C LEU A 6 25.80 26.95 -16.31
N GLY A 7 25.70 25.89 -17.10
CA GLY A 7 24.52 25.05 -17.15
C GLY A 7 24.37 24.36 -15.79
N SER A 8 23.25 24.58 -15.14
CA SER A 8 22.87 24.01 -13.84
C SER A 8 23.03 22.49 -13.82
N PRO A 9 23.43 21.87 -12.69
CA PRO A 9 23.39 20.43 -12.56
C PRO A 9 21.93 19.97 -12.63
N SER A 10 21.61 19.16 -13.64
CA SER A 10 20.38 18.38 -13.70
C SER A 10 20.29 17.54 -12.42
N VAL A 11 19.32 17.89 -11.56
CA VAL A 11 18.94 17.08 -10.41
C VAL A 11 18.61 15.69 -10.95
N PRO A 12 19.23 14.60 -10.46
CA PRO A 12 18.73 13.27 -10.78
C PRO A 12 17.32 13.19 -10.19
N VAL A 13 16.30 13.23 -11.06
CA VAL A 13 14.95 12.78 -10.70
C VAL A 13 15.17 11.38 -10.16
N SER A 14 15.04 11.22 -8.85
CA SER A 14 15.09 9.89 -8.24
C SER A 14 14.03 9.07 -8.94
N PRO A 15 14.36 7.91 -9.53
CA PRO A 15 13.38 7.12 -10.27
C PRO A 15 12.21 6.88 -9.33
N HIS A 16 11.04 7.40 -9.71
CA HIS A 16 9.83 7.20 -8.94
C HIS A 16 9.68 5.68 -8.79
N PRO A 17 9.41 5.12 -7.59
CA PRO A 17 9.44 3.67 -7.34
C PRO A 17 8.48 2.83 -8.22
N HIS A 18 7.70 3.50 -9.08
CA HIS A 18 6.71 2.93 -9.98
C HIS A 18 6.84 3.47 -11.42
N GLU A 19 7.99 4.01 -11.83
CA GLU A 19 8.18 4.64 -13.15
C GLU A 19 7.81 3.71 -14.32
N ASP A 20 8.21 2.44 -14.27
CA ASP A 20 7.84 1.44 -15.27
C ASP A 20 6.33 1.19 -15.35
N LEU A 21 5.65 1.17 -14.20
CA LEU A 21 4.20 1.03 -14.11
C LEU A 21 3.50 2.27 -14.69
N LEU A 22 3.98 3.47 -14.35
CA LEU A 22 3.43 4.72 -14.88
C LEU A 22 3.59 4.81 -16.40
N ALA A 23 4.76 4.44 -16.91
CA ALA A 23 5.02 4.37 -18.34
C ALA A 23 4.14 3.33 -19.04
N HIS A 24 3.90 2.18 -18.41
CA HIS A 24 2.98 1.17 -18.92
C HIS A 24 1.54 1.72 -18.99
N LEU A 25 1.04 2.32 -17.92
CA LEU A 25 -0.32 2.87 -17.85
C LEU A 25 -0.55 3.99 -18.87
N ALA A 26 0.42 4.89 -19.05
CA ALA A 26 0.35 5.95 -20.04
C ALA A 26 0.29 5.42 -21.49
N ARG A 27 0.78 4.20 -21.75
CA ARG A 27 0.71 3.56 -23.07
C ARG A 27 -0.57 2.74 -23.29
N THR A 28 -1.14 2.17 -22.23
CA THR A 28 -2.26 1.22 -22.31
C THR A 28 -3.62 1.83 -21.95
N THR A 29 -3.63 3.06 -21.44
CA THR A 29 -4.83 3.80 -21.03
C THR A 29 -4.78 5.22 -21.58
N PRO A 30 -5.91 5.93 -21.66
CA PRO A 30 -5.94 7.34 -22.06
C PRO A 30 -5.47 8.31 -20.97
N LEU A 31 -4.85 7.84 -19.88
CA LEU A 31 -4.41 8.68 -18.76
C LEU A 31 -3.15 9.47 -19.14
N ALA A 32 -3.15 10.77 -18.82
CA ALA A 32 -1.93 11.55 -18.85
C ALA A 32 -0.94 11.06 -17.77
N PRO A 33 0.38 11.25 -17.94
CA PRO A 33 1.38 10.76 -16.99
C PRO A 33 1.15 11.22 -15.53
N GLY A 34 0.69 12.47 -15.35
CA GLY A 34 0.35 13.00 -14.02
C GLY A 34 -0.91 12.37 -13.41
N GLU A 35 -1.88 12.00 -14.23
CA GLU A 35 -3.10 11.32 -13.79
C GLU A 35 -2.81 9.87 -13.37
N ALA A 36 -1.99 9.16 -14.14
CA ALA A 36 -1.53 7.83 -13.78
C ALA A 36 -0.78 7.85 -12.44
N ALA A 37 0.09 8.84 -12.21
CA ALA A 37 0.80 9.00 -10.94
C ALA A 37 -0.16 9.23 -9.76
N ARG A 38 -1.18 10.06 -9.96
CA ARG A 38 -2.20 10.33 -8.94
C ARG A 38 -3.03 9.09 -8.61
N VAL A 39 -3.48 8.35 -9.62
CA VAL A 39 -4.24 7.10 -9.43
C VAL A 39 -3.41 6.07 -8.69
N VAL A 40 -2.13 5.90 -9.06
CA VAL A 40 -1.23 4.99 -8.35
C VAL A 40 -1.03 5.43 -6.90
N ALA A 41 -0.81 6.71 -6.64
CA ALA A 41 -0.69 7.24 -5.29
C ALA A 41 -1.97 7.01 -4.46
N GLU A 42 -3.15 7.20 -5.07
CA GLU A 42 -4.44 6.99 -4.42
C GLU A 42 -4.73 5.52 -4.13
N VAL A 43 -4.41 4.63 -5.07
CA VAL A 43 -4.48 3.18 -4.86
C VAL A 43 -3.52 2.75 -3.75
N LEU A 44 -2.29 3.23 -3.78
CA LEU A 44 -1.30 2.92 -2.73
C LEU A 44 -1.73 3.48 -1.38
N ALA A 45 -2.28 4.69 -1.31
CA ALA A 45 -2.84 5.27 -0.09
C ALA A 45 -4.06 4.50 0.42
N TYR A 46 -4.91 4.02 -0.47
CA TYR A 46 -6.03 3.16 -0.12
C TYR A 46 -5.56 1.82 0.46
N PHE A 47 -4.47 1.27 -0.07
CA PHE A 47 -3.83 0.05 0.45
C PHE A 47 -2.75 0.32 1.53
N SER A 48 -2.53 1.57 1.93
CA SER A 48 -1.46 1.91 2.90
C SER A 48 -1.88 1.70 4.35
N GLU A 49 -3.14 1.34 4.63
CA GLU A 49 -3.50 0.76 5.93
C GLU A 49 -2.65 -0.50 6.09
N SER A 50 -1.67 -0.44 6.99
CA SER A 50 -0.77 -1.55 7.21
C SER A 50 -1.57 -2.78 7.61
N THR A 51 -1.05 -3.97 7.28
CA THR A 51 -1.73 -5.22 7.68
C THR A 51 -1.96 -5.27 9.19
N GLU A 52 -1.05 -4.68 9.97
CA GLU A 52 -1.15 -4.57 11.42
C GLU A 52 -2.27 -3.63 11.88
N GLU A 53 -2.39 -2.42 11.31
CA GLU A 53 -3.47 -1.47 11.62
C GLU A 53 -4.84 -2.06 11.30
N TYR A 54 -4.96 -2.69 10.13
CA TYR A 54 -6.19 -3.40 9.73
C TYR A 54 -6.54 -4.50 10.73
N VAL A 55 -5.58 -5.34 11.09
CA VAL A 55 -5.77 -6.45 12.03
C VAL A 55 -6.22 -5.93 13.40
N ARG A 56 -5.60 -4.87 13.92
CA ARG A 56 -5.95 -4.27 15.22
C ARG A 56 -7.36 -3.68 15.22
N ARG A 57 -7.68 -2.86 14.22
CA ARG A 57 -9.01 -2.23 14.09
C ARG A 57 -10.10 -3.29 13.94
N ARG A 58 -9.93 -4.22 13.01
CA ARG A 58 -10.94 -5.24 12.71
C ARG A 58 -11.09 -6.28 13.83
N HIS A 59 -10.02 -6.58 14.56
CA HIS A 59 -10.08 -7.36 15.80
C HIS A 59 -10.98 -6.67 16.83
N GLY A 60 -10.72 -5.40 17.15
CA GLY A 60 -11.52 -4.63 18.11
C GLY A 60 -13.00 -4.56 17.71
N GLU A 61 -13.28 -4.34 16.42
CA GLU A 61 -14.64 -4.33 15.90
C GLU A 61 -15.35 -5.71 15.98
N LEU A 62 -14.63 -6.84 15.87
CA LEU A 62 -15.22 -8.18 16.03
C LEU A 62 -15.39 -8.55 17.51
N GLN A 63 -14.44 -8.15 18.35
CA GLN A 63 -14.51 -8.33 19.79
C GLN A 63 -15.70 -7.56 20.39
N ALA A 64 -15.94 -6.34 19.93
CA ALA A 64 -17.12 -5.54 20.32
C ALA A 64 -18.45 -6.19 19.91
N ARG A 65 -18.45 -7.10 18.93
CA ARG A 65 -19.61 -7.90 18.52
C ARG A 65 -19.72 -9.23 19.28
N GLY A 66 -18.84 -9.48 20.25
CA GLY A 66 -18.87 -10.66 21.12
C GLY A 66 -18.24 -11.93 20.53
N LEU A 67 -17.47 -11.83 19.44
CA LEU A 67 -16.78 -12.99 18.88
C LEU A 67 -15.62 -13.43 19.78
N THR A 68 -15.39 -14.75 19.84
CA THR A 68 -14.23 -15.29 20.55
C THR A 68 -12.95 -15.05 19.76
N ASN A 69 -11.80 -14.98 20.45
CA ASN A 69 -10.50 -14.78 19.79
C ASN A 69 -10.24 -15.80 18.67
N GLU A 70 -10.64 -17.06 18.86
CA GLU A 70 -10.50 -18.11 17.85
C GLU A 70 -11.31 -17.82 16.57
N GLN A 71 -12.56 -17.38 16.74
CA GLN A 71 -13.43 -16.96 15.64
C GLN A 71 -12.86 -15.72 14.92
N ILE A 72 -12.33 -14.77 15.70
CA ILE A 72 -11.74 -13.53 15.18
C ILE A 72 -10.52 -13.84 14.31
N PHE A 73 -9.57 -14.63 14.81
CA PHE A 73 -8.34 -14.92 14.06
C PHE A 73 -8.59 -15.77 12.82
N THR A 74 -9.53 -16.72 12.88
CA THR A 74 -9.95 -17.50 11.70
C THR A 74 -10.55 -16.57 10.63
N ARG A 75 -11.42 -15.65 11.03
CA ARG A 75 -12.06 -14.70 10.12
C ARG A 75 -11.07 -13.70 9.52
N LEU A 76 -10.17 -13.15 10.33
CA LEU A 76 -9.10 -12.26 9.86
C LEU A 76 -8.20 -12.94 8.83
N GLY A 77 -7.86 -14.22 9.02
CA GLY A 77 -7.10 -14.98 8.02
C GLY A 77 -7.80 -15.07 6.66
N GLY A 78 -9.11 -15.32 6.66
CA GLY A 78 -9.92 -15.34 5.44
C GLY A 78 -10.06 -13.97 4.77
N GLU A 79 -10.29 -12.91 5.56
CA GLU A 79 -10.42 -11.54 5.04
C GLU A 79 -9.08 -11.02 4.46
N LEU A 80 -7.95 -11.37 5.08
CA LEU A 80 -6.61 -11.03 4.58
C LEU A 80 -6.26 -11.80 3.30
N ALA A 81 -6.61 -13.09 3.21
CA ALA A 81 -6.39 -13.87 1.99
C ALA A 81 -7.18 -13.33 0.77
N ALA A 82 -8.28 -12.61 1.01
CA ALA A 82 -9.05 -11.95 -0.04
C ALA A 82 -8.49 -10.58 -0.46
N ARG A 83 -7.59 -9.96 0.32
CA ARG A 83 -6.95 -8.68 -0.03
C ARG A 83 -5.94 -8.91 -1.16
N ARG A 84 -6.30 -8.47 -2.37
CA ARG A 84 -5.50 -8.66 -3.60
C ARG A 84 -4.21 -7.84 -3.66
N VAL A 85 -3.97 -6.92 -2.73
CA VAL A 85 -2.76 -6.10 -2.67
C VAL A 85 -2.18 -6.16 -1.26
N ALA A 86 -0.90 -6.52 -1.17
CA ALA A 86 -0.02 -6.43 0.00
C ALA A 86 -0.27 -7.34 1.23
N ALA A 87 -1.24 -8.25 1.25
CA ALA A 87 -1.38 -9.18 2.39
C ALA A 87 -0.55 -10.46 2.18
N PRO A 88 0.62 -10.63 2.83
CA PRO A 88 1.23 -11.95 2.93
C PRO A 88 0.28 -12.92 3.63
N GLN A 89 0.36 -14.21 3.32
CA GLN A 89 -0.37 -15.21 4.10
C GLN A 89 0.19 -15.23 5.51
N LEU A 90 -0.60 -14.75 6.48
CA LEU A 90 -0.21 -14.68 7.88
C LEU A 90 -0.79 -15.87 8.65
N SER A 91 0.06 -16.53 9.43
CA SER A 91 -0.37 -17.53 10.41
C SER A 91 -1.10 -16.87 11.59
N VAL A 92 -1.93 -17.65 12.28
CA VAL A 92 -2.61 -17.23 13.52
C VAL A 92 -1.61 -16.68 14.56
N ARG A 93 -0.41 -17.26 14.64
CA ARG A 93 0.64 -16.79 15.55
C ARG A 93 1.13 -15.39 15.19
N GLN A 94 1.30 -15.09 13.90
CA GLN A 94 1.69 -13.75 13.43
C GLN A 94 0.59 -12.73 13.71
N LEU A 95 -0.68 -13.10 13.47
CA LEU A 95 -1.83 -12.23 13.79
C LEU A 95 -1.92 -11.91 15.29
N ARG A 96 -1.72 -12.90 16.16
CA ARG A 96 -1.69 -12.68 17.61
C ARG A 96 -0.59 -11.70 18.02
N ARG A 97 0.59 -11.79 17.41
CA ARG A 97 1.70 -10.88 17.69
C ARG A 97 1.38 -9.44 17.27
N MET A 98 0.64 -9.23 16.19
CA MET A 98 0.22 -7.89 15.76
C MET A 98 -0.80 -7.26 16.72
N VAL A 99 -1.62 -8.07 17.40
CA VAL A 99 -2.64 -7.59 18.33
C VAL A 99 -2.10 -7.41 19.75
N TYR A 100 -1.27 -8.33 20.23
CA TYR A 100 -0.84 -8.40 21.63
C TYR A 100 0.66 -8.15 21.87
N GLY A 101 1.46 -8.11 20.80
CA GLY A 101 2.92 -7.97 20.86
C GLY A 101 3.40 -6.55 20.68
#